data_AF-A0A4Y8ZV75-F1
#
_entry.id   AF-A0A4Y8ZV75-F1
#
_cell.length_a   1.000
_cell.length_b   1.000
_cell.length_c   1.000
_cell.angle_alpha   90.00
_cell.angle_beta   90.00
_cell.angle_gamma   90.00
#
_symmetry.space_group_name_H-M   'P 1'
#
loop_
_entity.id
_entity.type
_entity.pdbx_description
1 polymer ?
#
loop_
_entity_poly.entity_id
_entity_poly.type
_entity_poly.pdbx_seq_one_letter_code
_entity_poly.pdbx_strand_id
1 'polypeptide(L)' 'MSSHVIAVDIVAILFALVGYHMAFRQRLVRRLIGGAARPQPGRDEGEDPVHYALLIFGMMILAFGIILFGFTTFYAVLTE' A
#
# COMPACT_ATOMS: atom_id res chain seq x y z
N MET A 1 -6.06 -13.57 22.73
CA MET A 1 -5.37 -12.59 21.87
C MET A 1 -5.08 -11.32 22.64
N SER A 2 -3.80 -10.99 22.79
CA SER A 2 -3.34 -9.75 23.44
C SER A 2 -3.83 -8.49 22.72
N SER A 3 -4.21 -7.46 23.48
CA SER A 3 -4.61 -6.14 22.96
C SER A 3 -3.54 -5.49 22.06
N HIS A 4 -2.28 -5.83 22.29
CA HIS A 4 -1.15 -5.35 21.48
C HIS A 4 -1.16 -5.95 20.08
N VAL A 5 -1.53 -7.22 19.94
CA VAL A 5 -1.61 -7.92 18.63
C VAL A 5 -2.70 -7.28 17.79
N ILE A 6 -3.88 -7.03 18.39
CA ILE A 6 -5.00 -6.37 17.71
C ILE A 6 -4.60 -4.97 17.21
N ALA A 7 -3.87 -4.20 18.01
CA ALA A 7 -3.39 -2.87 17.60
C ALA A 7 -2.43 -2.95 16.40
N VAL A 8 -1.50 -3.90 16.42
CA VAL A 8 -0.57 -4.13 15.31
C VAL A 8 -1.31 -4.58 14.05
N ASP A 9 -2.28 -5.47 14.19
CA ASP A 9 -3.09 -5.98 13.08
C ASP A 9 -3.89 -4.87 12.39
N ILE A 10 -4.44 -3.92 13.16
CA ILE A 10 -5.11 -2.75 12.60
C ILE A 10 -4.15 -1.93 11.74
N VAL A 11 -2.93 -1.67 12.23
CA VAL A 11 -1.91 -0.93 11.46
C VAL A 11 -1.49 -1.72 10.21
N ALA A 12 -1.34 -3.04 10.32
CA ALA A 12 -1.03 -3.92 9.22
C ALA A 12 -2.09 -3.87 8.12
N ILE A 13 -3.37 -3.90 8.50
CA ILE A 13 -4.50 -3.76 7.59
C ILE A 13 -4.49 -2.38 6.92
N LEU A 14 -4.22 -1.30 7.67
CA LEU A 14 -4.10 0.04 7.10
C LEU A 14 -2.97 0.10 6.05
N PHE A 15 -1.82 -0.51 6.30
CA PHE A 15 -0.75 -0.62 5.32
C PHE A 15 -1.18 -1.41 4.09
N ALA A 16 -1.84 -2.55 4.26
CA ALA A 16 -2.36 -3.32 3.12
C ALA A 16 -3.33 -2.49 2.27
N LEU A 17 -4.24 -1.74 2.91
CA LEU A 17 -5.16 -0.85 2.20
C LEU A 17 -4.41 0.26 1.47
N VAL A 18 -3.50 0.97 2.13
CA VAL A 18 -2.73 2.07 1.51
C VAL A 18 -1.90 1.54 0.34
N GLY A 19 -1.17 0.44 0.53
CA GLY A 19 -0.37 -0.21 -0.49
C GLY A 19 -1.20 -0.64 -1.70
N TYR A 20 -2.37 -1.23 -1.47
CA TYR A 20 -3.32 -1.58 -2.53
C TYR A 20 -3.76 -0.36 -3.34
N HIS A 21 -4.10 0.75 -2.65
CA HIS A 21 -4.50 1.97 -3.34
C HIS A 21 -3.35 2.57 -4.16
N MET A 22 -2.12 2.55 -3.65
CA MET A 22 -0.93 3.02 -4.35
C MET A 22 -0.55 2.14 -5.54
N ALA A 23 -0.68 0.81 -5.43
CA ALA A 23 -0.32 -0.11 -6.51
C ALA A 23 -1.39 -0.16 -7.60
N PHE A 24 -2.66 -0.33 -7.23
CA PHE A 24 -3.76 -0.65 -8.16
C PHE A 24 -4.70 0.53 -8.43
N ARG A 25 -4.84 1.48 -7.50
CA ARG A 25 -5.71 2.67 -7.66
C ARG A 25 -4.92 3.96 -7.78
N GLN A 26 -3.86 3.93 -8.60
CA GLN A 26 -2.96 5.06 -8.78
C GLN A 26 -3.65 6.36 -9.19
N ARG A 27 -4.66 6.28 -10.07
CA ARG A 27 -5.44 7.46 -10.50
C ARG A 27 -6.13 8.15 -9.32
N LEU A 28 -6.61 7.37 -8.35
CA LEU A 28 -7.27 7.88 -7.15
C LEU A 28 -6.25 8.50 -6.18
N VAL A 29 -5.12 7.83 -5.96
CA VAL A 29 -4.02 8.34 -5.11
C VAL A 29 -3.43 9.63 -5.68
N ARG A 30 -3.18 9.68 -6.99
CA ARG A 30 -2.71 10.89 -7.69
C ARG A 30 -3.72 12.04 -7.60
N ARG A 31 -5.02 11.73 -7.64
CA ARG A 31 -6.08 12.74 -7.47
C ARG A 31 -6.14 13.28 -6.05
N LEU A 32 -5.91 12.44 -5.04
CA LEU A 32 -5.90 12.81 -3.62
C LEU A 32 -4.66 13.64 -3.23
N ILE A 33 -3.48 13.24 -3.70
CA ILE A 33 -2.20 13.86 -3.29
C ILE A 33 -1.84 15.07 -4.17
N GLY A 34 -2.21 15.03 -5.46
CA GLY A 34 -1.62 15.93 -6.46
C GLY A 34 -2.60 16.65 -7.37
N GLY A 35 -3.90 16.73 -7.04
CA GLY A 35 -4.87 17.62 -7.68
C GLY A 35 -4.66 17.86 -9.18
N ALA A 36 -5.02 16.90 -10.02
CA ALA A 36 -4.98 17.02 -11.49
C ALA A 36 -3.58 17.30 -12.09
N ALA A 37 -2.69 16.31 -12.06
CA ALA A 37 -1.71 16.19 -13.13
C ALA A 37 -2.47 15.85 -14.42
N ARG A 38 -2.92 16.89 -15.13
CA ARG A 38 -3.49 16.80 -16.47
C ARG A 38 -2.48 16.03 -17.33
N PRO A 39 -2.89 15.01 -18.11
CA PRO A 39 -1.97 14.38 -19.04
C PRO A 39 -1.47 15.49 -19.96
N GLN A 40 -0.17 15.78 -19.93
CA GLN A 40 0.42 16.80 -20.78
C GLN A 40 0.60 16.12 -22.15
N PRO A 41 -0.20 16.48 -23.17
CA PRO A 41 -0.12 15.81 -24.46
C PRO A 41 1.20 16.23 -25.10
N GLY A 42 2.09 15.26 -25.33
CA GLY A 42 3.38 15.49 -25.98
C GLY A 42 4.63 15.28 -25.12
N ARG A 43 4.51 14.77 -23.88
CA ARG A 43 5.67 14.21 -23.17
C ARG A 43 5.84 12.78 -23.65
N ASP A 44 6.96 12.50 -24.31
CA ASP A 44 7.33 11.25 -24.98
C ASP A 44 6.71 9.97 -24.39
N GLU A 45 6.44 9.00 -25.27
CA GLU A 45 6.02 7.62 -24.97
C GLU A 45 6.99 6.83 -24.04
N GLY A 46 8.01 7.49 -23.49
CA GLY A 46 8.94 6.98 -22.50
C GLY A 46 8.42 7.14 -21.07
N GLU A 47 7.82 6.06 -20.56
CA GLU A 47 7.92 5.59 -19.17
C GLU A 47 7.61 6.63 -18.06
N ASP A 48 6.36 6.71 -17.59
CA ASP A 48 5.94 7.59 -16.47
C ASP A 48 6.61 7.14 -15.14
N PRO A 49 7.66 7.83 -14.64
CA PRO A 49 8.43 7.37 -13.49
C PRO A 49 7.60 7.34 -12.21
N VAL A 50 6.57 8.19 -12.13
CA VAL A 50 5.65 8.25 -10.99
C VAL A 50 4.79 6.99 -10.96
N HIS A 51 4.49 6.38 -12.11
CA HIS A 51 3.71 5.15 -12.17
C HIS A 51 4.47 4.00 -11.53
N TYR A 52 5.74 3.83 -11.92
CA TYR A 52 6.61 2.81 -11.39
C TYR A 52 6.93 3.02 -9.92
N ALA A 53 7.21 4.26 -9.50
CA ALA A 53 7.41 4.57 -8.09
C ALA A 53 6.19 4.19 -7.25
N LEU A 54 4.99 4.61 -7.66
CA LEU A 54 3.76 4.31 -6.93
C LEU A 54 3.44 2.81 -6.91
N LEU A 55 3.73 2.10 -8.00
CA LEU A 55 3.57 0.66 -8.09
C LEU A 55 4.53 -0.07 -7.15
N ILE A 56 5.83 0.24 -7.20
CA ILE A 56 6.85 -0.40 -6.36
C ILE A 56 6.56 -0.14 -4.88
N PHE A 57 6.40 1.13 -4.49
CA PHE A 57 6.11 1.47 -3.09
C PHE A 57 4.78 0.87 -2.63
N GLY A 58 3.74 0.93 -3.47
CA GLY A 58 2.44 0.35 -3.17
C GLY A 58 2.52 -1.16 -2.95
N MET A 59 3.21 -1.89 -3.83
CA MET A 59 3.39 -3.33 -3.70
C MET A 59 4.22 -3.71 -2.48
N MET A 60 5.28 -2.96 -2.17
CA MET A 60 6.10 -3.20 -0.98
C MET A 60 5.30 -2.98 0.31
N ILE A 61 4.56 -1.87 0.41
CA ILE A 61 3.72 -1.56 1.58
C ILE A 61 2.60 -2.58 1.73
N LEU A 62 1.98 -3.00 0.62
CA LEU A 62 0.94 -4.01 0.61
C LEU A 62 1.46 -5.35 1.12
N ALA A 63 2.57 -5.84 0.55
CA ALA A 63 3.19 -7.10 0.95
C ALA A 63 3.61 -7.05 2.42
N PHE A 64 4.22 -5.95 2.84
CA PHE A 64 4.61 -5.74 4.23
C PHE A 64 3.40 -5.79 5.19
N GLY A 65 2.30 -5.11 4.86
CA GLY A 65 1.08 -5.14 5.67
C GLY A 65 0.47 -6.54 5.80
N ILE A 66 0.39 -7.29 4.69
CA ILE A 66 -0.13 -8.66 4.69
C ILE A 66 0.77 -9.59 5.51
N ILE A 67 2.09 -9.51 5.32
CA ILE A 67 3.06 -10.35 6.04
C ILE A 67 3.03 -10.02 7.53
N LEU A 68 2.99 -8.73 7.91
CA LEU A 68 2.94 -8.32 9.30
C LEU A 68 1.70 -8.89 9.98
N PHE A 69 0.51 -8.66 9.41
CA PHE A 69 -0.76 -9.17 9.92
C PHE A 69 -0.75 -10.70 10.04
N GLY A 70 -0.33 -11.38 8.97
CA GLY A 70 -0.24 -12.83 8.94
C GLY A 70 0.68 -13.34 10.04
N PHE A 71 1.89 -12.80 10.14
CA PHE A 71 2.89 -13.24 11.12
C PHE A 71 2.46 -13.00 12.56
N THR A 72 1.95 -11.80 12.90
CA THR A 72 1.52 -11.47 14.26
C THR A 72 0.32 -12.30 14.69
N THR A 73 -0.67 -12.45 13.81
CA THR A 73 -1.84 -13.27 14.07
C THR A 73 -1.46 -14.75 14.24
N PHE A 74 -0.65 -15.29 13.32
CA PHE A 74 -0.25 -16.71 13.37
C PHE A 74 0.59 -17.01 14.61
N TYR A 75 1.54 -16.13 14.94
CA TYR A 75 2.32 -16.26 16.16
C TYR A 75 1.42 -16.25 17.39
N ALA A 76 0.50 -15.29 17.49
CA ALA A 76 -0.44 -15.21 18.61
C ALA A 76 -1.30 -16.46 18.74
N VAL A 77 -1.79 -17.03 17.64
CA VAL A 77 -2.57 -18.27 17.64
C VAL A 77 -1.74 -19.49 18.05
N LEU A 78 -0.46 -19.55 17.67
CA LEU A 78 0.41 -20.69 17.99
C LEU A 78 0.98 -20.66 19.40
N THR A 79 1.04 -19.49 20.04
CA THR A 79 1.64 -19.32 21.38
C THR A 79 0.64 -19.08 22.51
N GLU A 80 -0.65 -18.92 22.18
CA GLU A 80 -1.75 -18.98 23.15
C GLU A 80 -2.28 -20.42 23.31
#